data_AF-A0A814CXC7-F1
#
_entry.id   AF-A0A814CXC7-F1
#
_cell.length_a   1.000
_cell.length_b   1.000
_cell.length_c   1.000
_cell.angle_alpha   90.00
_cell.angle_beta   90.00
_cell.angle_gamma   90.00
#
_symmetry.space_group_name_H-M   'P 1'
#
loop_
_entity.id
_entity.type
_entity.pdbx_description
1 polymer ?
#
loop_
_entity_poly.entity_id
_entity_poly.type
_entity_poly.pdbx_seq_one_letter_code
_entity_poly.pdbx_strand_id
1 'polypeptide(L)'
;MDPEMGNKLPALLQPEDLNNLLKEADFDQKYRILEANLGADARSDYEKAHIQNAIYFDSLTGVEPTKYLPKNWPNPEEFGKYLSDLGISNKHKIIIYDRSPFGFFASSRVWMHLRAYGNENVSILSG
;
A
#
# COMPACT_ATOMS: atom_id res chain seq x y z
N MET A 1 21.17 5.33 -20.27
CA MET A 1 20.63 5.60 -18.93
C MET A 1 19.35 6.39 -19.15
N ASP A 2 18.22 5.81 -18.75
CA ASP A 2 16.90 6.34 -19.06
C ASP A 2 16.63 7.64 -18.26
N PRO A 3 16.35 8.77 -18.92
CA PRO A 3 16.10 10.06 -18.26
C PRO A 3 14.81 10.12 -17.42
N GLU A 4 14.01 9.04 -17.33
CA GLU A 4 12.81 8.96 -16.48
C GLU A 4 13.06 8.63 -14.99
N MET A 5 14.31 8.44 -14.54
CA MET A 5 14.62 8.16 -13.12
C MET A 5 14.40 9.35 -12.15
N GLY A 6 13.78 10.43 -12.61
CA GLY A 6 13.58 11.66 -11.84
C GLY A 6 12.29 11.72 -11.03
N ASN A 7 11.76 10.63 -10.45
CA ASN A 7 10.74 10.72 -9.38
C ASN A 7 10.30 9.40 -8.71
N LYS A 8 11.08 8.32 -8.77
CA LYS A 8 10.72 7.03 -8.15
C LYS A 8 10.98 7.08 -6.64
N LEU A 9 9.97 6.76 -5.82
CA LEU A 9 10.16 6.65 -4.37
C LEU A 9 11.05 5.43 -4.04
N PRO A 10 11.85 5.49 -2.96
CA PRO A 10 12.59 4.33 -2.48
C PRO A 10 11.62 3.22 -2.04
N ALA A 11 12.06 1.96 -2.06
CA ALA A 11 11.22 0.85 -1.60
C ALA A 11 10.85 0.98 -0.10
N LEU A 12 11.70 1.63 0.69
CA LEU A 12 11.47 1.99 2.08
C LEU A 12 11.50 3.51 2.22
N LEU A 13 10.39 4.11 2.61
CA LEU A 13 10.22 5.56 2.77
C LEU A 13 10.34 5.92 4.25
N GLN A 14 11.07 6.98 4.60
CA GLN A 14 11.16 7.42 5.99
C GLN A 14 9.94 8.26 6.40
N PRO A 15 9.54 8.26 7.69
CA PRO A 15 8.45 9.10 8.19
C PRO A 15 8.65 10.60 7.92
N GLU A 16 9.88 11.08 7.96
CA GLU A 16 10.22 12.48 7.65
C GLU A 16 9.94 12.83 6.19
N ASP A 17 10.22 11.90 5.28
CA ASP A 17 9.92 12.06 3.86
C ASP A 17 8.41 12.11 3.64
N LEU A 18 7.65 11.20 4.26
CA LEU A 18 6.18 11.21 4.19
C LEU A 18 5.60 12.54 4.69
N ASN A 19 6.11 13.05 5.81
CA ASN A 19 5.70 14.35 6.34
C ASN A 19 5.97 15.51 5.38
N ASN A 20 7.00 15.41 4.55
CA ASN A 20 7.27 16.41 3.51
C ASN A 20 6.33 16.26 2.32
N LEU A 21 6.05 15.02 1.90
CA LEU A 21 5.10 14.73 0.82
C LEU A 21 3.69 15.23 1.17
N LEU A 22 3.24 15.02 2.41
CA LEU A 22 1.91 15.47 2.89
C LEU A 22 1.69 16.99 2.79
N LYS A 23 2.75 17.79 2.62
CA LYS A 23 2.66 19.24 2.44
C LYS A 23 2.44 19.65 0.98
N GLU A 24 2.55 18.72 0.03
CA GLU A 24 2.30 18.99 -1.39
C GLU A 24 0.81 19.29 -1.63
N ALA A 25 0.50 20.39 -2.30
CA ALA A 25 -0.89 20.81 -2.55
C ALA A 25 -1.68 19.82 -3.44
N ASP A 26 -0.98 19.04 -4.26
CA ASP A 26 -1.53 18.03 -5.16
C ASP A 26 -1.24 16.59 -4.68
N PHE A 27 -1.06 16.41 -3.36
CA PHE A 27 -0.76 15.10 -2.76
C PHE A 27 -1.72 14.01 -3.24
N ASP A 28 -3.04 14.23 -3.16
CA ASP A 28 -4.07 13.26 -3.56
C ASP A 28 -4.15 13.03 -5.08
N GLN A 29 -3.41 13.78 -5.90
CA GLN A 29 -3.30 13.50 -7.33
C GLN A 29 -2.11 12.58 -7.64
N LYS A 30 -1.10 12.59 -6.76
CA LYS A 30 0.18 11.92 -6.94
C LYS A 30 0.36 10.68 -6.06
N TYR A 31 -0.16 10.69 -4.83
CA TYR A 31 0.17 9.70 -3.81
C TYR A 31 -1.09 9.01 -3.26
N ARG A 32 -0.94 7.77 -2.83
CA ARG A 32 -1.95 7.01 -2.07
C ARG A 32 -1.27 6.36 -0.89
N ILE A 33 -1.80 6.59 0.32
CA ILE A 33 -1.31 5.94 1.53
C ILE A 33 -2.27 4.78 1.85
N LEU A 34 -1.75 3.57 2.05
CA LEU A 34 -2.52 2.37 2.37
C LEU A 34 -2.15 1.88 3.76
N GLU A 35 -3.13 1.77 4.65
CA GLU A 35 -2.97 1.04 5.91
C GLU A 35 -3.38 -0.42 5.70
N ALA A 36 -2.41 -1.31 5.63
CA ALA A 36 -2.58 -2.72 5.31
C ALA A 36 -2.47 -3.62 6.55
N ASN A 37 -3.15 -3.28 7.64
CA ASN A 37 -3.11 -4.08 8.86
C ASN A 37 -3.90 -5.40 8.72
N LEU A 38 -3.47 -6.46 9.43
CA LEU A 38 -4.15 -7.76 9.45
C LEU A 38 -4.73 -8.05 10.83
N GLY A 39 -5.95 -8.59 10.85
CA GLY A 39 -6.61 -9.01 12.09
C GLY A 39 -8.08 -8.60 12.10
N ALA A 40 -8.85 -9.21 13.01
CA ALA A 40 -10.29 -8.93 13.13
C ALA A 40 -10.57 -7.46 13.48
N ASP A 41 -9.69 -6.83 14.26
CA ASP A 41 -9.85 -5.45 14.72
C ASP A 41 -9.26 -4.41 13.76
N ALA A 42 -8.59 -4.84 12.67
CA ALA A 42 -7.81 -3.96 11.80
C ALA A 42 -8.62 -2.78 11.26
N ARG A 43 -9.87 -3.03 10.84
CA ARG A 43 -10.77 -1.96 10.36
C ARG A 43 -11.16 -0.99 11.47
N SER A 44 -11.48 -1.51 12.65
CA SER A 44 -11.86 -0.68 13.79
C SER A 44 -10.70 0.16 14.31
N ASP A 45 -9.48 -0.36 14.25
CA ASP A 45 -8.27 0.33 14.68
C ASP A 45 -7.86 1.43 13.71
N TYR A 46 -8.05 1.20 12.41
CA TYR A 46 -7.97 2.24 11.39
C TYR A 46 -8.98 3.36 11.64
N GLU A 47 -10.24 3.04 11.95
CA GLU A 47 -11.28 4.05 12.18
C GLU A 47 -11.01 4.90 13.43
N LYS A 48 -10.36 4.35 14.46
CA LYS A 48 -9.98 5.10 15.69
C LYS A 48 -8.91 6.16 15.44
N ALA A 49 -7.91 5.83 14.63
CA ALA A 49 -6.80 6.72 14.27
C ALA A 49 -6.14 6.14 13.02
N HIS A 50 -5.60 6.96 12.13
CA HIS A 50 -4.77 6.52 11.00
C HIS A 50 -3.94 7.72 10.52
N ILE A 51 -2.95 7.47 9.67
CA ILE A 51 -2.21 8.55 9.02
C ILE A 51 -3.21 9.35 8.16
N GLN A 52 -3.11 10.68 8.19
CA GLN A 52 -3.92 11.56 7.36
C GLN A 52 -3.87 11.13 5.88
N ASN A 53 -5.03 11.09 5.22
CA ASN A 53 -5.22 10.66 3.83
C ASN A 53 -4.90 9.17 3.57
N ALA A 54 -4.67 8.36 4.60
CA ALA A 54 -4.60 6.91 4.45
C ALA A 54 -5.94 6.32 4.02
N ILE A 55 -5.86 5.18 3.34
CA ILE A 55 -6.97 4.35 2.92
C ILE A 55 -6.80 3.01 3.63
N TYR A 56 -7.86 2.55 4.28
CA TYR A 56 -7.90 1.19 4.81
C TYR A 56 -7.78 0.17 3.66
N PHE A 57 -6.80 -0.73 3.75
CA PHE A 57 -6.53 -1.72 2.73
C PHE A 57 -6.59 -3.14 3.31
N ASP A 58 -7.64 -3.88 2.99
CA ASP A 58 -7.73 -5.29 3.33
C ASP A 58 -6.95 -6.13 2.31
N SER A 59 -5.74 -6.51 2.70
CA SER A 59 -4.83 -7.34 1.87
C SER A 59 -5.34 -8.76 1.57
N LEU A 60 -6.45 -9.18 2.19
CA LEU A 60 -7.10 -10.46 1.93
C LEU A 60 -8.33 -10.35 1.01
N THR A 61 -8.69 -9.14 0.56
CA THR A 61 -9.72 -8.96 -0.47
C THR A 61 -9.31 -9.69 -1.75
N GLY A 62 -10.19 -10.53 -2.30
CA GLY A 62 -9.92 -11.33 -3.51
C GLY A 62 -8.83 -12.39 -3.32
N VAL A 63 -8.52 -12.77 -2.08
CA VAL A 63 -7.58 -13.86 -1.77
C VAL A 63 -8.35 -15.14 -1.52
N GLU A 64 -8.30 -16.06 -2.48
CA GLU A 64 -8.88 -17.38 -2.32
C GLU A 64 -7.89 -18.34 -1.64
N PRO A 65 -8.21 -18.89 -0.46
CA PRO A 65 -7.34 -19.82 0.24
C PRO A 65 -7.30 -21.17 -0.49
N THR A 66 -6.13 -21.80 -0.51
CA THR A 66 -5.99 -23.21 -0.88
C THR A 66 -5.62 -24.04 0.34
N LYS A 67 -5.69 -25.38 0.22
CA LYS A 67 -5.26 -26.31 1.27
C LYS A 67 -3.84 -26.02 1.78
N TYR A 68 -2.96 -25.52 0.91
CA TYR A 68 -1.54 -25.29 1.23
C TYR A 68 -1.19 -23.80 1.40
N LEU A 69 -2.01 -22.90 0.88
CA LEU A 69 -1.78 -21.46 0.90
C LEU A 69 -3.04 -20.75 1.43
N PRO A 70 -3.18 -20.62 2.76
CA PRO A 70 -4.37 -19.99 3.38
C PRO A 70 -4.46 -18.48 3.11
N LYS A 71 -3.35 -17.84 2.71
CA LYS A 71 -3.27 -16.43 2.30
C LYS A 71 -2.65 -16.33 0.90
N ASN A 72 -3.25 -17.06 -0.04
CA ASN A 72 -2.74 -17.24 -1.39
C ASN A 72 -2.53 -15.90 -2.13
N TRP A 73 -1.88 -15.95 -3.28
CA TRP A 73 -1.78 -14.80 -4.16
C TRP A 73 -3.18 -14.45 -4.72
N PRO A 74 -3.61 -13.17 -4.70
CA PRO A 74 -4.93 -12.77 -5.20
C PRO A 74 -4.98 -12.92 -6.72
N ASN A 75 -6.17 -13.04 -7.31
CA ASN A 75 -6.32 -12.97 -8.76
C ASN A 75 -5.94 -11.54 -9.25
N PRO A 76 -5.15 -11.37 -10.33
CA PRO A 76 -4.74 -10.05 -10.81
C PRO A 76 -5.91 -9.14 -11.20
N GLU A 77 -6.97 -9.68 -11.80
CA GLU A 77 -8.15 -8.92 -12.23
C GLU A 77 -8.95 -8.42 -11.03
N GLU A 78 -9.19 -9.29 -10.05
CA GLU A 78 -9.87 -8.92 -8.80
C GLU A 78 -9.05 -7.92 -7.99
N PHE A 79 -7.74 -8.10 -7.91
CA PHE A 79 -6.84 -7.16 -7.25
C PHE A 79 -6.85 -5.79 -7.94
N GLY A 80 -6.80 -5.76 -9.27
CA GLY A 80 -6.89 -4.53 -10.05
C GLY A 80 -8.25 -3.83 -9.89
N LYS A 81 -9.33 -4.59 -9.83
CA LYS A 81 -10.67 -4.06 -9.52
C LYS A 81 -10.72 -3.47 -8.12
N TYR A 82 -10.19 -4.17 -7.11
CA TYR A 82 -10.16 -3.68 -5.74
C TYR A 82 -9.38 -2.36 -5.62
N LEU A 83 -8.21 -2.25 -6.25
CA LEU A 83 -7.46 -0.99 -6.32
C LEU A 83 -8.28 0.14 -6.98
N SER A 84 -8.98 -0.18 -8.08
CA SER A 84 -9.81 0.79 -8.80
C SER A 84 -10.98 1.29 -7.95
N ASP A 85 -11.65 0.39 -7.21
CA ASP A 85 -12.73 0.74 -6.29
C ASP A 85 -12.25 1.65 -5.14
N LEU A 86 -10.97 1.54 -4.76
CA LEU A 86 -10.30 2.44 -3.81
C LEU A 86 -9.79 3.75 -4.46
N GLY A 87 -10.05 3.99 -5.74
CA GLY A 87 -9.58 5.18 -6.46
C GLY A 87 -8.06 5.20 -6.68
N ILE A 88 -7.43 4.04 -6.73
CA ILE A 88 -5.99 3.86 -7.01
C ILE A 88 -5.83 3.52 -8.49
N SER A 89 -4.90 4.19 -9.16
CA SER A 89 -4.52 3.90 -10.54
C SER A 89 -3.00 3.91 -10.68
N ASN A 90 -2.50 3.39 -11.80
CA ASN A 90 -1.07 3.21 -12.07
C ASN A 90 -0.25 4.52 -12.08
N LYS A 91 -0.91 5.70 -12.08
CA LYS A 91 -0.24 7.00 -11.99
C LYS A 91 0.17 7.36 -10.56
N HIS A 92 -0.46 6.74 -9.55
CA HIS A 92 -0.18 7.05 -8.16
C HIS A 92 1.11 6.38 -7.69
N LYS A 93 1.84 7.09 -6.83
CA LYS A 93 2.91 6.54 -6.01
C LYS A 93 2.30 6.03 -4.71
N ILE A 94 2.44 4.74 -4.45
CA ILE A 94 1.75 4.07 -3.35
C ILE A 94 2.70 3.94 -2.16
N ILE A 95 2.23 4.34 -0.98
CA ILE A 95 2.96 4.25 0.29
C ILE A 95 2.14 3.33 1.19
N ILE A 96 2.73 2.25 1.68
CA ILE A 96 2.03 1.22 2.44
C ILE A 96 2.61 1.16 3.85
N TYR A 97 1.78 1.09 4.86
CA TYR A 97 2.21 0.80 6.22
C TYR A 97 1.28 -0.21 6.88
N ASP A 98 1.73 -0.80 7.97
CA ASP A 98 0.88 -1.56 8.88
C ASP A 98 1.27 -1.22 10.32
N ARG A 99 0.57 -1.79 11.30
CA ARG A 99 0.82 -1.52 12.73
C ARG A 99 1.57 -2.66 13.41
N SER A 100 2.30 -3.45 12.63
CA SER A 100 3.10 -4.54 13.16
C SER A 100 4.12 -4.00 14.16
N PRO A 101 4.30 -4.64 15.33
CA PRO A 101 5.39 -4.27 16.25
C PRO A 101 6.79 -4.55 15.66
N PHE A 102 6.86 -5.20 14.50
CA PHE A 102 8.10 -5.48 13.76
C PHE A 102 8.39 -4.44 12.66
N GLY A 103 7.57 -3.39 12.59
CA GLY A 103 7.65 -2.27 11.65
C GLY A 103 7.13 -2.53 10.23
N PHE A 104 7.20 -3.77 9.75
CA PHE A 104 6.41 -4.20 8.61
C PHE A 104 6.08 -5.68 8.72
N PHE A 105 4.89 -6.06 8.31
CA PHE A 105 4.48 -7.45 8.19
C PHE A 105 3.56 -7.63 6.98
N ALA A 106 2.35 -7.11 7.06
CA ALA A 106 1.33 -7.26 6.03
C ALA A 106 1.55 -6.30 4.84
N SER A 107 2.08 -5.10 5.11
CA SER A 107 2.50 -4.12 4.12
C SER A 107 3.50 -4.68 3.11
N SER A 108 4.43 -5.53 3.56
CA SER A 108 5.40 -6.19 2.68
C SER A 108 4.76 -7.10 1.64
N ARG A 109 3.70 -7.83 2.02
CA ARG A 109 2.93 -8.67 1.10
C ARG A 109 2.19 -7.84 0.05
N VAL A 110 1.57 -6.73 0.47
CA VAL A 110 0.90 -5.81 -0.47
C VAL A 110 1.90 -5.16 -1.44
N TRP A 111 3.07 -4.76 -0.94
CA TRP A 111 4.18 -4.27 -1.76
C TRP A 111 4.59 -5.30 -2.82
N MET A 112 4.74 -6.57 -2.43
CA MET A 112 5.08 -7.65 -3.37
C MET A 112 3.99 -7.86 -4.43
N HIS A 113 2.71 -7.84 -4.05
CA HIS A 113 1.61 -7.98 -5.00
C HIS A 113 1.63 -6.87 -6.05
N LEU A 114 1.68 -5.61 -5.61
CA LEU A 114 1.69 -4.46 -6.50
C LEU A 114 2.87 -4.53 -7.49
N ARG A 115 4.06 -4.86 -6.99
CA ARG A 115 5.27 -5.01 -7.81
C ARG A 115 5.15 -6.16 -8.82
N ALA A 116 4.63 -7.32 -8.41
CA ALA A 116 4.41 -8.45 -9.32
C ALA A 116 3.39 -8.12 -10.42
N TYR A 117 2.47 -7.19 -10.15
CA TYR A 117 1.47 -6.70 -11.11
C TYR A 117 1.90 -5.43 -11.85
N GLY A 118 3.18 -5.09 -11.84
CA GLY A 118 3.75 -4.02 -12.65
C GLY A 118 3.66 -2.61 -12.06
N ASN A 119 3.16 -2.43 -10.84
CA ASN A 119 3.22 -1.15 -10.14
C ASN A 119 4.60 -0.95 -9.51
N GLU A 120 5.45 -0.15 -10.15
CA GLU A 120 6.83 0.03 -9.69
C GLU A 120 7.02 1.12 -8.63
N ASN A 121 6.11 2.09 -8.57
CA ASN A 121 6.18 3.26 -7.68
C ASN A 121 5.52 2.95 -6.33
N VAL A 122 6.09 1.98 -5.61
CA VAL A 122 5.51 1.47 -4.35
C VAL A 122 6.57 1.42 -3.28
N SER A 123 6.23 2.00 -2.13
CA SER A 123 7.09 2.11 -0.95
C SER A 123 6.38 1.53 0.27
N ILE A 124 7.16 0.95 1.18
CA ILE A 124 6.74 0.66 2.54
C ILE A 124 7.20 1.83 3.42
N LEU A 125 6.35 2.34 4.30
CA LEU A 125 6.75 3.30 5.33
C LEU A 125 7.61 2.59 6.37
N SER A 126 8.77 3.15 6.69
CA SER A 126 9.70 2.58 7.67
C SER A 126 9.22 2.83 9.09
N GLY A 127 8.99 1.76 9.86
CA GLY A 127 8.79 1.84 11.31
C GLY A 127 7.67 1.00 11.84
#